data_AF-A0A350ILZ2-F1
#
_entry.id   AF-A0A350ILZ2-F1
#
_cell.length_a   1.000
_cell.length_b   1.000
_cell.length_c   1.000
_cell.angle_alpha   90.00
_cell.angle_beta   90.00
_cell.angle_gamma   90.00
#
_symmetry.space_group_name_H-M   'P 1'
#
loop_
_entity.id
_entity.type
_entity.pdbx_description
1 polymer ?
#
loop_
_entity_poly.entity_id
_entity_poly.type
_entity_poly.pdbx_seq_one_letter_code
_entity_poly.pdbx_strand_id
1 'polypeptide(L)'
;MEITSLDTIEGRKYLRDIYFELKFKKNYGDFNLLYVLWTICINPNNIKKYSSLDINVSHSQGFFRGTGLWMTEIFSRYYFSILNAFVYFGAAILLLLVGVRKFSAYINDTIVILGFVFEASLLILMFVFLLFSPKDEFDEIEDDDEKTNSEKELIDEIGEIARDMADSTFQLGKINSNLTKLVASENNLVNKIDSFSQNLAKSVAPNDELLNAMHNVAKSLNAFQTQLTLLNDDLQNIKTMNLQASVRQELEKILMNNLKNEEKNSIL
;
A
#
# COMPACT_ATOMS: atom_id res chain seq x y z
N MET A 1 -0.63 18.73 -38.78
CA MET A 1 -2.09 19.04 -38.75
C MET A 1 -2.29 20.41 -39.35
N GLU A 2 -3.34 20.60 -40.15
CA GLU A 2 -3.68 21.89 -40.77
C GLU A 2 -4.71 22.60 -39.91
N ILE A 3 -4.37 23.81 -39.44
CA ILE A 3 -5.31 24.71 -38.79
C ILE A 3 -5.48 25.95 -39.66
N THR A 4 -6.73 26.37 -39.82
CA THR A 4 -7.10 27.48 -40.71
C THR A 4 -6.62 28.83 -40.16
N SER A 5 -6.53 28.99 -38.83
CA SER A 5 -6.17 30.25 -38.18
C SER A 5 -5.81 30.04 -36.70
N LEU A 6 -4.87 30.82 -36.14
CA LEU A 6 -4.51 30.81 -34.71
C LEU A 6 -5.58 31.43 -33.78
N ASP A 7 -6.58 32.10 -34.35
CA ASP A 7 -7.67 32.77 -33.63
C ASP A 7 -8.84 31.81 -33.29
N THR A 8 -8.79 30.58 -33.80
CA THR A 8 -9.75 29.54 -33.39
C THR A 8 -9.43 29.04 -31.98
N ILE A 9 -10.44 28.47 -31.32
CA ILE A 9 -10.31 27.88 -29.97
C ILE A 9 -9.19 26.83 -29.92
N GLU A 10 -9.06 26.03 -30.99
CA GLU A 10 -7.98 25.05 -31.14
C GLU A 10 -6.61 25.73 -31.32
N GLY A 11 -6.53 26.81 -32.11
CA GLY A 11 -5.32 27.61 -32.30
C GLY A 11 -4.79 28.23 -31.00
N ARG A 12 -5.70 28.75 -30.16
CA ARG A 12 -5.35 29.30 -28.83
C ARG A 12 -4.82 28.22 -27.88
N LYS A 13 -5.38 27.02 -27.93
CA LYS A 13 -4.88 25.87 -27.14
C LYS A 13 -3.44 25.50 -27.52
N TYR A 14 -3.13 25.44 -28.83
CA TYR A 14 -1.76 25.18 -29.28
C TYR A 14 -0.78 26.29 -28.89
N LEU A 15 -1.25 27.54 -28.82
CA LEU A 15 -0.42 28.67 -28.40
C LEU A 15 -0.03 28.57 -26.91
N ARG A 16 -0.92 28.07 -26.05
CA ARG A 16 -0.61 27.72 -24.66
C ARG A 16 0.41 26.59 -24.58
N ASP A 17 0.25 25.54 -25.37
CA ASP A 17 1.19 24.42 -25.39
C ASP A 17 2.60 24.86 -25.83
N ILE A 18 2.69 25.77 -26.82
CA ILE A 18 3.94 26.40 -27.25
C ILE A 18 4.55 27.27 -26.14
N TYR A 19 3.72 28.04 -25.41
CA TYR A 19 4.17 28.81 -24.24
C TYR A 19 4.81 27.88 -23.19
N PHE A 20 4.14 26.77 -22.84
CA PHE A 20 4.67 25.80 -21.87
C PHE A 20 5.97 25.14 -22.36
N GLU A 21 6.06 24.79 -23.64
CA GLU A 21 7.28 24.21 -24.23
C GLU A 21 8.45 25.21 -24.16
N LEU A 22 8.22 26.47 -24.53
CA LEU A 22 9.25 27.51 -24.53
C LEU A 22 9.71 27.90 -23.12
N LYS A 23 8.78 27.99 -22.16
CA LYS A 23 9.07 28.37 -20.78
C LYS A 23 9.78 27.27 -20.00
N PHE A 24 9.23 26.06 -20.02
CA PHE A 24 9.66 24.99 -19.11
C PHE A 24 10.63 23.98 -19.73
N LYS A 25 10.53 23.71 -21.04
CA LYS A 25 11.45 22.75 -21.69
C LYS A 25 12.69 23.43 -22.25
N LYS A 26 12.57 24.66 -22.74
CA LYS A 26 13.67 25.40 -23.37
C LYS A 26 14.25 26.54 -22.52
N ASN A 27 13.68 26.80 -21.33
CA ASN A 27 14.15 27.82 -20.37
C ASN A 27 14.43 29.19 -21.03
N TYR A 28 13.53 29.66 -21.89
CA TYR A 28 13.62 31.02 -22.41
C TYR A 28 13.34 32.01 -21.26
N GLY A 29 14.19 33.03 -21.11
CA GLY A 29 13.91 34.14 -20.18
C GLY A 29 12.64 34.89 -20.57
N ASP A 30 11.91 35.41 -19.57
CA ASP A 30 10.54 35.95 -19.73
C ASP A 30 10.40 36.98 -20.86
N PHE A 31 11.36 37.90 -21.00
CA PHE A 31 11.36 38.89 -22.08
C PHE A 31 11.58 38.29 -23.47
N ASN A 32 12.49 37.32 -23.58
CA ASN A 32 12.78 36.67 -24.85
C ASN A 32 11.63 35.75 -25.27
N LEU A 33 10.96 35.13 -24.28
CA LEU A 33 9.76 34.33 -24.48
C LEU A 33 8.61 35.18 -25.02
N LEU A 34 8.35 36.36 -24.44
CA LEU A 34 7.35 37.32 -24.92
C LEU A 34 7.59 37.72 -26.37
N TYR A 35 8.84 38.08 -26.70
CA TYR A 35 9.22 38.50 -28.05
C TYR A 35 9.09 37.38 -29.09
N VAL A 36 9.50 36.16 -28.73
CA VAL A 36 9.38 34.98 -29.60
C VAL A 36 7.92 34.64 -29.84
N LEU A 37 7.08 34.65 -28.80
CA LEU A 37 5.66 34.40 -28.93
C LEU A 37 4.95 35.49 -29.74
N TRP A 38 5.33 36.75 -29.57
CA TRP A 38 4.84 37.85 -30.41
C TRP A 38 5.18 37.63 -31.89
N THR A 39 6.42 37.23 -32.16
CA THR A 39 6.89 36.90 -33.52
C THR A 39 6.11 35.72 -34.11
N ILE A 40 5.77 34.71 -33.29
CA ILE A 40 4.94 33.56 -33.69
C ILE A 40 3.49 33.98 -33.99
N CYS A 41 2.92 34.88 -33.19
CA CYS A 41 1.55 35.39 -33.40
C CYS A 41 1.43 36.23 -34.69
N ILE A 42 2.46 37.03 -35.02
CA ILE A 42 2.49 37.84 -36.25
C ILE A 42 2.75 36.97 -37.48
N ASN A 43 3.66 36.01 -37.36
CA ASN A 43 4.07 35.16 -38.48
C ASN A 43 4.02 33.67 -38.08
N PRO A 44 2.86 33.02 -38.28
CA PRO A 44 2.67 31.64 -37.86
C PRO A 44 3.51 30.62 -38.65
N ASN A 45 4.10 31.04 -39.79
CA ASN A 45 5.02 30.20 -40.56
C ASN A 45 6.35 29.92 -39.82
N ASN A 46 6.67 30.69 -38.76
CA ASN A 46 7.86 30.50 -37.95
C ASN A 46 7.69 29.47 -36.82
N ILE A 47 6.50 28.88 -36.62
CA ILE A 47 6.23 27.92 -35.53
C ILE A 47 7.22 26.75 -35.56
N LYS A 48 7.52 26.21 -36.76
CA LYS A 48 8.48 25.10 -36.95
C LYS A 48 9.92 25.41 -36.53
N LYS A 49 10.29 26.69 -36.43
CA LYS A 49 11.64 27.11 -36.00
C LYS A 49 11.78 27.09 -34.48
N TYR A 50 10.68 27.23 -33.74
CA TYR A 50 10.68 27.44 -32.29
C TYR A 50 10.00 26.32 -31.50
N SER A 51 9.09 25.55 -32.09
CA SER A 51 8.41 24.42 -31.46
C SER A 51 8.57 23.14 -32.28
N SER A 52 8.57 22.00 -31.60
CA SER A 52 8.59 20.66 -32.19
C SER A 52 7.24 20.23 -32.79
N LEU A 53 6.21 21.08 -32.68
CA LEU A 53 4.86 20.82 -33.16
C LEU A 53 4.74 21.08 -34.67
N ASP A 54 4.39 20.03 -35.42
CA ASP A 54 4.19 20.04 -36.87
C ASP A 54 2.79 20.59 -37.25
N ILE A 55 2.63 21.88 -37.03
CA ILE A 55 1.39 22.62 -37.29
C ILE A 55 1.62 23.56 -38.48
N ASN A 56 0.82 23.39 -39.53
CA ASN A 56 0.79 24.29 -40.68
C ASN A 56 -0.44 25.18 -40.52
N VAL A 57 -0.21 26.49 -40.39
CA VAL A 57 -1.28 27.49 -40.28
C VAL A 57 -1.49 28.11 -41.66
N SER A 58 -2.67 27.93 -42.23
CA SER A 58 -2.93 28.30 -43.64
C SER A 58 -3.05 29.81 -43.88
N HIS A 59 -3.31 30.61 -42.83
CA HIS A 59 -3.44 32.07 -42.95
C HIS A 59 -2.53 32.83 -41.98
N SER A 60 -1.71 33.73 -42.55
CA SER A 60 -1.01 34.77 -41.80
C SER A 60 -2.03 35.81 -41.33
N GLN A 61 -2.14 36.02 -40.01
CA GLN A 61 -3.11 36.95 -39.45
C GLN A 61 -2.73 38.43 -39.61
N GLY A 62 -1.50 38.72 -40.05
CA GLY A 62 -1.01 40.08 -40.22
C GLY A 62 -0.67 40.77 -38.89
N PHE A 63 0.02 41.90 -38.96
CA PHE A 63 0.63 42.57 -37.80
C PHE A 63 -0.41 42.91 -36.72
N PHE A 64 -1.50 43.60 -37.07
CA PHE A 64 -2.48 44.10 -36.09
C PHE A 64 -3.30 43.01 -35.41
N ARG A 65 -3.73 41.97 -36.16
CA ARG A 65 -4.48 40.86 -35.56
C ARG A 65 -3.56 39.94 -34.76
N GLY A 66 -2.33 39.70 -35.23
CA GLY A 66 -1.33 38.94 -34.48
C GLY A 66 -0.91 39.63 -33.17
N THR A 67 -0.74 40.96 -33.18
CA THR A 67 -0.49 41.73 -31.94
C THR A 67 -1.69 41.73 -31.01
N GLY A 68 -2.91 41.81 -31.55
CA GLY A 68 -4.15 41.71 -30.77
C GLY A 68 -4.26 40.35 -30.08
N LEU A 69 -4.08 39.25 -30.83
CA LEU A 69 -4.07 37.88 -30.28
C LEU A 69 -3.01 37.70 -29.20
N TRP A 70 -1.80 38.23 -29.43
CA TRP A 70 -0.72 38.18 -28.44
C TRP A 70 -1.06 38.97 -27.16
N MET A 71 -1.63 40.18 -27.32
CA MET A 71 -2.08 40.99 -26.19
C MET A 71 -3.18 40.28 -25.40
N THR A 72 -4.14 39.66 -26.07
CA THR A 72 -5.28 38.97 -25.44
C THR A 72 -4.88 37.67 -24.76
N GLU A 73 -4.08 36.81 -25.40
CA GLU A 73 -3.85 35.44 -24.88
C GLU A 73 -2.58 35.33 -24.02
N ILE A 74 -1.56 36.14 -24.29
CA ILE A 74 -0.26 36.04 -23.59
C ILE A 74 -0.10 37.20 -22.61
N PHE A 75 -0.27 38.44 -23.06
CA PHE A 75 0.05 39.57 -22.20
C PHE A 75 -1.03 39.84 -21.15
N SER A 76 -2.32 39.83 -21.51
CA SER A 76 -3.45 39.90 -20.57
C SER A 76 -3.32 38.80 -19.51
N ARG A 77 -3.26 37.54 -19.96
CA ARG A 77 -3.26 36.38 -19.05
C ARG A 77 -2.09 36.33 -18.06
N TYR A 78 -0.89 36.71 -18.47
CA TYR A 78 0.30 36.55 -17.60
C TYR A 78 0.78 37.85 -16.93
N TYR A 79 0.43 39.03 -17.45
CA TYR A 79 0.96 40.31 -16.96
C TYR A 79 -0.10 41.29 -16.47
N PHE A 80 -1.40 40.97 -16.56
CA PHE A 80 -2.48 41.83 -16.06
C PHE A 80 -2.39 42.10 -14.56
N SER A 81 -2.15 41.07 -13.74
CA SER A 81 -1.99 41.22 -12.29
C SER A 81 -0.82 42.12 -11.91
N ILE A 82 0.32 41.97 -12.60
CA ILE A 82 1.51 42.80 -12.40
C ILE A 82 1.17 44.26 -12.71
N LEU A 83 0.48 44.52 -13.82
CA LEU A 83 0.11 45.87 -14.22
C LEU A 83 -0.87 46.53 -13.26
N ASN A 84 -1.91 45.80 -12.83
CA ASN A 84 -2.85 46.29 -11.81
C ASN A 84 -2.12 46.62 -10.50
N ALA A 85 -1.18 45.77 -10.06
CA ALA A 85 -0.37 46.05 -8.89
C ALA A 85 0.44 47.35 -9.05
N PHE A 86 1.00 47.61 -10.23
CA PHE A 86 1.70 48.87 -10.51
C PHE A 86 0.78 50.10 -10.47
N VAL A 87 -0.45 50.00 -10.98
CA VAL A 87 -1.44 51.09 -10.93
C VAL A 87 -1.85 51.37 -9.49
N TYR A 88 -2.23 50.35 -8.72
CA TYR A 88 -2.61 50.53 -7.32
C TYR A 88 -1.46 51.04 -6.46
N PHE A 89 -0.23 50.58 -6.74
CA PHE A 89 0.96 51.08 -6.09
C PHE A 89 1.25 52.55 -6.46
N GLY A 90 1.04 52.93 -7.72
CA GLY A 90 1.12 54.32 -8.18
C GLY A 90 0.14 55.23 -7.46
N ALA A 91 -1.12 54.82 -7.35
CA ALA A 91 -2.15 55.52 -6.59
C ALA A 91 -1.78 55.66 -5.10
N ALA A 92 -1.25 54.60 -4.48
CA ALA A 92 -0.79 54.63 -3.08
C ALA A 92 0.39 55.59 -2.88
N ILE A 93 1.35 55.61 -3.82
CA ILE A 93 2.45 56.58 -3.82
C ILE A 93 1.91 57.99 -3.94
N LEU A 94 0.95 58.26 -4.82
CA LEU A 94 0.35 59.59 -4.95
C LEU A 94 -0.35 60.05 -3.67
N LEU A 95 -1.10 59.17 -3.01
CA LEU A 95 -1.71 59.47 -1.71
C LEU A 95 -0.66 59.82 -0.67
N LEU A 96 0.45 59.08 -0.62
CA LEU A 96 1.57 59.37 0.26
C LEU A 96 2.22 60.70 -0.11
N LEU A 97 2.45 60.98 -1.39
CA LEU A 97 3.14 62.17 -1.88
C LEU A 97 2.31 63.44 -1.60
N VAL A 98 1.00 63.39 -1.85
CA VAL A 98 0.05 64.45 -1.49
C VAL A 98 -0.06 64.60 0.03
N GLY A 99 -0.09 63.48 0.77
CA GLY A 99 -0.14 63.47 2.22
C GLY A 99 1.09 64.11 2.86
N VAL A 100 2.29 63.71 2.45
CA VAL A 100 3.56 64.24 2.98
C VAL A 100 3.76 65.70 2.56
N ARG A 101 3.36 66.11 1.35
CA ARG A 101 3.38 67.52 0.94
C ARG A 101 2.58 68.42 1.90
N LYS A 102 1.45 67.94 2.42
CA LYS A 102 0.65 68.69 3.40
C LYS A 102 1.41 68.99 4.70
N PHE A 103 2.36 68.15 5.08
CA PHE A 103 3.10 68.25 6.35
C PHE A 103 4.58 68.65 6.19
N SER A 104 5.11 68.68 4.97
CA SER A 104 6.53 68.94 4.70
C SER A 104 6.72 69.80 3.46
N ALA A 105 7.37 70.96 3.62
CA ALA A 105 7.75 71.86 2.53
C ALA A 105 8.97 71.35 1.70
N TYR A 106 9.52 70.19 2.04
CA TYR A 106 10.68 69.61 1.36
C TYR A 106 10.34 69.00 -0.01
N ILE A 107 9.06 68.70 -0.28
CA ILE A 107 8.64 68.14 -1.58
C ILE A 107 8.30 69.29 -2.53
N ASN A 108 9.03 69.37 -3.64
CA ASN A 108 8.78 70.35 -4.69
C ASN A 108 7.51 70.01 -5.48
N ASP A 109 6.73 71.03 -5.83
CA ASP A 109 5.49 70.92 -6.61
C ASP A 109 5.69 70.20 -7.95
N THR A 110 6.87 70.34 -8.56
CA THR A 110 7.24 69.63 -9.80
C THR A 110 7.18 68.12 -9.64
N ILE A 111 7.59 67.58 -8.48
CA ILE A 111 7.60 66.13 -8.23
C ILE A 111 6.17 65.60 -8.11
N VAL A 112 5.28 66.38 -7.49
CA VAL A 112 3.86 66.05 -7.36
C VAL A 112 3.18 66.00 -8.72
N ILE A 113 3.41 67.02 -9.56
CA ILE A 113 2.86 67.09 -10.91
C ILE A 113 3.39 65.94 -11.77
N LEU A 114 4.69 65.63 -11.67
CA LEU A 114 5.27 64.49 -12.37
C LEU A 114 4.63 63.16 -11.94
N GLY A 115 4.35 63.00 -10.64
CA GLY A 115 3.63 61.85 -10.11
C GLY A 115 2.22 61.71 -10.70
N PHE A 116 1.47 62.81 -10.81
CA PHE A 116 0.14 62.79 -11.44
C PHE A 116 0.18 62.44 -12.93
N VAL A 117 1.16 62.96 -13.66
CA VAL A 117 1.35 62.64 -15.08
C VAL A 117 1.72 61.17 -15.26
N PHE A 118 2.60 60.65 -14.40
CA PHE A 118 2.99 59.24 -14.42
C PHE A 118 1.80 58.32 -14.11
N GLU A 119 0.99 58.65 -13.10
CA GLU A 119 -0.23 57.90 -12.78
C GLU A 119 -1.23 57.92 -13.93
N ALA A 120 -1.48 59.09 -14.53
CA ALA A 120 -2.36 59.20 -15.68
C ALA A 120 -1.87 58.32 -16.85
N SER A 121 -0.55 58.22 -17.06
CA SER A 121 0.03 57.31 -18.05
C SER A 121 -0.21 55.83 -17.71
N LEU A 122 -0.13 55.45 -16.43
CA LEU A 122 -0.43 54.08 -15.98
C LEU A 122 -1.91 53.73 -16.15
N LEU A 123 -2.82 54.67 -15.88
CA LEU A 123 -4.27 54.49 -16.09
C LEU A 123 -4.61 54.37 -17.57
N ILE A 124 -3.99 55.16 -18.44
CA ILE A 124 -4.15 55.02 -19.90
C ILE A 124 -3.62 53.66 -20.35
N LEU A 125 -2.48 53.21 -19.82
CA LEU A 125 -1.93 51.89 -20.11
C LEU A 125 -2.92 50.80 -19.70
N MET A 126 -3.42 50.82 -18.46
CA MET A 126 -4.42 49.89 -17.95
C MET A 126 -5.69 49.89 -18.82
N PHE A 127 -6.15 51.07 -19.27
CA PHE A 127 -7.29 51.17 -20.18
C PHE A 127 -7.04 50.46 -21.51
N VAL A 128 -5.85 50.61 -22.11
CA VAL A 128 -5.48 49.88 -23.33
C VAL A 128 -5.48 48.38 -23.07
N PHE A 129 -5.00 47.92 -21.91
CA PHE A 129 -5.03 46.51 -21.55
C PHE A 129 -6.44 45.95 -21.42
N LEU A 130 -7.33 46.69 -20.75
CA LEU A 130 -8.73 46.33 -20.61
C LEU A 130 -9.43 46.22 -21.97
N LEU A 131 -9.03 47.03 -22.96
CA LEU A 131 -9.58 46.96 -24.32
C LEU A 131 -9.25 45.64 -25.02
N PHE A 132 -8.11 45.03 -24.71
CA PHE A 132 -7.66 43.76 -25.32
C PHE A 132 -7.82 42.54 -24.41
N SER A 133 -8.34 42.71 -23.19
CA SER A 133 -8.59 41.62 -22.26
C SER A 133 -9.85 40.83 -22.68
N PRO A 134 -9.82 39.49 -22.66
CA PRO A 134 -10.98 38.69 -23.03
C PRO A 134 -12.17 38.99 -22.10
N LYS A 135 -13.38 39.12 -22.67
CA LYS A 135 -14.59 39.38 -21.88
C LYS A 135 -14.90 38.30 -20.83
N ASP A 136 -14.38 37.09 -21.04
CA ASP A 136 -14.58 35.95 -20.15
C ASP A 136 -13.75 36.03 -18.85
N GLU A 137 -12.67 36.82 -18.81
CA GLU A 137 -11.82 36.98 -17.60
C GLU A 137 -12.36 38.05 -16.64
N PHE A 138 -13.27 38.94 -17.07
CA PHE A 138 -13.85 39.97 -16.19
C PHE A 138 -14.85 39.42 -15.18
N ASP A 139 -15.59 38.38 -15.56
CA ASP A 139 -16.45 37.64 -14.63
C ASP A 139 -15.59 36.78 -13.69
N GLU A 140 -14.38 36.38 -14.07
CA GLU A 140 -13.43 35.68 -13.20
C GLU A 140 -12.79 36.62 -12.16
N ILE A 141 -12.42 37.86 -12.49
CA ILE A 141 -11.70 38.77 -11.56
C ILE A 141 -12.57 39.25 -10.37
N GLU A 142 -13.88 39.41 -10.54
CA GLU A 142 -14.78 39.75 -9.42
C GLU A 142 -15.19 38.52 -8.59
N ASP A 143 -15.08 37.30 -9.14
CA ASP A 143 -15.35 36.03 -8.45
C ASP A 143 -14.08 35.31 -7.92
N ASP A 144 -12.86 35.74 -8.32
CA ASP A 144 -11.58 35.02 -8.10
C ASP A 144 -11.18 34.93 -6.63
N ASP A 145 -11.42 35.97 -5.83
CA ASP A 145 -10.97 36.00 -4.43
C ASP A 145 -11.74 35.00 -3.53
N GLU A 146 -12.99 34.66 -3.88
CA GLU A 146 -13.78 33.64 -3.17
C GLU A 146 -13.76 32.27 -3.88
N LYS A 147 -13.92 32.21 -5.21
CA LYS A 147 -13.96 30.92 -5.93
C LYS A 147 -12.59 30.27 -6.07
N THR A 148 -11.51 31.01 -6.23
CA THR A 148 -10.17 30.40 -6.40
C THR A 148 -9.60 29.89 -5.09
N ASN A 149 -10.02 30.45 -3.96
CA ASN A 149 -9.79 29.80 -2.66
C ASN A 149 -10.60 28.50 -2.55
N SER A 150 -11.89 28.49 -2.91
CA SER A 150 -12.69 27.26 -2.85
C SER A 150 -12.24 26.18 -3.86
N GLU A 151 -11.88 26.53 -5.09
CA GLU A 151 -11.37 25.56 -6.08
C GLU A 151 -10.00 25.03 -5.68
N LYS A 152 -9.12 25.88 -5.14
CA LYS A 152 -7.82 25.45 -4.64
C LYS A 152 -7.94 24.61 -3.38
N GLU A 153 -8.86 24.95 -2.48
CA GLU A 153 -9.22 24.15 -1.30
C GLU A 153 -9.79 22.80 -1.73
N LEU A 154 -10.69 22.75 -2.73
CA LEU A 154 -11.19 21.52 -3.31
C LEU A 154 -10.08 20.68 -3.97
N ILE A 155 -9.12 21.31 -4.65
CA ILE A 155 -7.98 20.60 -5.25
C ILE A 155 -7.05 20.04 -4.17
N ASP A 156 -6.78 20.79 -3.11
CA ASP A 156 -5.99 20.33 -1.97
C ASP A 156 -6.71 19.22 -1.21
N GLU A 157 -8.03 19.32 -1.03
CA GLU A 157 -8.87 18.31 -0.38
C GLU A 157 -8.97 17.04 -1.24
N ILE A 158 -9.09 17.16 -2.57
CA ILE A 158 -8.98 16.03 -3.50
C ILE A 158 -7.56 15.41 -3.43
N GLY A 159 -6.52 16.22 -3.27
CA GLY A 159 -5.15 15.77 -3.07
C GLY A 159 -4.98 14.99 -1.76
N GLU A 160 -5.60 15.43 -0.69
CA GLU A 160 -5.63 14.76 0.61
C GLU A 160 -6.42 13.44 0.52
N ILE A 161 -7.60 13.45 -0.10
CA ILE A 161 -8.39 12.24 -0.36
C ILE A 161 -7.60 11.23 -1.21
N ALA A 162 -6.89 11.69 -2.24
CA ALA A 162 -6.07 10.81 -3.07
C ALA A 162 -4.92 10.17 -2.27
N ARG A 163 -4.32 10.92 -1.36
CA ARG A 163 -3.29 10.42 -0.44
C ARG A 163 -3.86 9.41 0.55
N ASP A 164 -5.01 9.71 1.16
CA ASP A 164 -5.69 8.81 2.09
C ASP A 164 -6.18 7.52 1.40
N MET A 165 -6.63 7.61 0.15
CA MET A 165 -6.97 6.46 -0.67
C MET A 165 -5.74 5.61 -1.00
N ALA A 166 -4.59 6.24 -1.29
CA ALA A 166 -3.34 5.52 -1.52
C ALA A 166 -2.88 4.78 -0.26
N ASP A 167 -2.92 5.44 0.90
CA ASP A 167 -2.58 4.83 2.19
C ASP A 167 -3.56 3.70 2.56
N SER A 168 -4.86 3.89 2.32
CA SER A 168 -5.88 2.85 2.50
C SER A 168 -5.65 1.65 1.59
N THR A 169 -5.29 1.88 0.32
CA THR A 169 -4.97 0.82 -0.64
C THR A 169 -3.74 0.03 -0.21
N PHE A 170 -2.71 0.73 0.30
CA PHE A 170 -1.53 0.08 0.86
C PHE A 170 -1.88 -0.78 2.09
N GLN A 171 -2.72 -0.28 2.98
CA GLN A 171 -3.22 -1.04 4.13
C GLN A 171 -4.04 -2.27 3.71
N LEU A 172 -4.89 -2.16 2.69
CA LEU A 172 -5.60 -3.29 2.09
C LEU A 172 -4.64 -4.33 1.51
N GLY A 173 -3.57 -3.89 0.84
CA GLY A 173 -2.50 -4.78 0.38
C GLY A 173 -1.83 -5.55 1.52
N LYS A 174 -1.60 -4.87 2.66
CA LYS A 174 -1.06 -5.49 3.88
C LYS A 174 -2.03 -6.48 4.51
N ILE A 175 -3.33 -6.16 4.55
CA ILE A 175 -4.40 -7.07 5.02
C ILE A 175 -4.43 -8.31 4.14
N ASN A 176 -4.40 -8.15 2.81
CA ASN A 176 -4.37 -9.26 1.87
C ASN A 176 -3.15 -10.16 2.10
N SER A 177 -1.96 -9.57 2.28
CA SER A 177 -0.75 -10.33 2.63
C SER A 177 -0.89 -11.11 3.94
N ASN A 178 -1.50 -10.51 4.96
CA ASN A 178 -1.74 -11.16 6.24
C ASN A 178 -2.77 -12.31 6.12
N LEU A 179 -3.83 -12.14 5.32
CA LEU A 179 -4.80 -13.20 5.04
C LEU A 179 -4.13 -14.38 4.34
N THR A 180 -3.25 -14.14 3.36
CA THR A 180 -2.49 -15.22 2.71
C THR A 180 -1.60 -15.97 3.70
N LYS A 181 -0.96 -15.27 4.64
CA LYS A 181 -0.19 -15.91 5.73
C LYS A 181 -1.08 -16.71 6.69
N LEU A 182 -2.27 -16.21 7.00
CA LEU A 182 -3.24 -16.89 7.84
C LEU A 182 -3.68 -18.22 7.19
N VAL A 183 -4.04 -18.18 5.91
CA VAL A 183 -4.41 -19.39 5.12
C VAL A 183 -3.27 -20.40 5.11
N ALA A 184 -2.02 -19.96 4.97
CA ALA A 184 -0.86 -20.85 5.04
C ALA A 184 -0.67 -21.47 6.44
N SER A 185 -0.94 -20.71 7.50
CA SER A 185 -0.88 -21.21 8.88
C SER A 185 -2.00 -22.22 9.15
N GLU A 186 -3.21 -21.96 8.66
CA GLU A 186 -4.37 -22.84 8.76
C GLU A 186 -4.10 -24.18 8.06
N ASN A 187 -3.57 -24.15 6.83
CA ASN A 187 -3.18 -25.37 6.11
C ASN A 187 -2.13 -26.19 6.89
N ASN A 188 -1.15 -25.54 7.50
CA ASN A 188 -0.18 -26.22 8.36
C ASN A 188 -0.84 -26.84 9.60
N LEU A 189 -1.83 -26.16 10.19
CA LEU A 189 -2.57 -26.65 11.34
C LEU A 189 -3.43 -27.87 10.95
N VAL A 190 -4.11 -27.82 9.80
CA VAL A 190 -4.86 -28.96 9.25
C VAL A 190 -3.95 -30.17 9.05
N ASN A 191 -2.77 -29.99 8.47
CA ASN A 191 -1.78 -31.07 8.31
C ASN A 191 -1.30 -31.63 9.67
N LYS A 192 -1.14 -30.78 10.68
CA LYS A 192 -0.82 -31.22 12.04
C LYS A 192 -1.98 -31.97 12.70
N ILE A 193 -3.22 -31.55 12.49
CA ILE A 193 -4.40 -32.27 12.96
C ILE A 193 -4.51 -33.63 12.26
N ASP A 194 -4.28 -33.70 10.96
CA ASP A 194 -4.33 -34.96 10.21
C ASP A 194 -3.26 -35.95 10.72
N SER A 195 -2.01 -35.49 10.86
CA SER A 195 -0.94 -36.32 11.45
C SER A 195 -1.23 -36.70 12.90
N PHE A 196 -1.78 -35.81 13.72
CA PHE A 196 -2.21 -36.12 15.09
C PHE A 196 -3.34 -37.15 15.11
N SER A 197 -4.33 -37.02 14.21
CA SER A 197 -5.43 -37.98 14.03
C SER A 197 -4.92 -39.34 13.60
N GLN A 198 -3.98 -39.40 12.65
CA GLN A 198 -3.32 -40.64 12.25
C GLN A 198 -2.50 -41.26 13.39
N ASN A 199 -1.81 -40.46 14.19
CA ASN A 199 -1.07 -40.94 15.36
C ASN A 199 -2.00 -41.43 16.48
N LEU A 200 -3.14 -40.77 16.69
CA LEU A 200 -4.19 -41.25 17.58
C LEU A 200 -4.82 -42.53 17.04
N ALA A 201 -5.12 -42.63 15.76
CA ALA A 201 -5.63 -43.85 15.14
C ALA A 201 -4.65 -45.01 15.32
N LYS A 202 -3.34 -44.76 15.19
CA LYS A 202 -2.27 -45.74 15.48
C LYS A 202 -2.13 -46.08 16.96
N SER A 203 -2.44 -45.15 17.87
CA SER A 203 -2.34 -45.36 19.33
C SER A 203 -3.60 -45.98 19.94
N VAL A 204 -4.76 -45.75 19.34
CA VAL A 204 -6.08 -46.21 19.78
C VAL A 204 -6.49 -47.49 19.06
N ALA A 205 -5.95 -47.78 17.87
CA ALA A 205 -5.94 -49.14 17.36
C ALA A 205 -5.15 -50.00 18.34
N PRO A 206 -5.72 -51.10 18.88
CA PRO A 206 -4.97 -52.00 19.73
C PRO A 206 -3.79 -52.49 18.89
N ASN A 207 -2.57 -52.12 19.28
CA ASN A 207 -1.37 -52.52 18.56
C ASN A 207 -1.44 -54.03 18.36
N ASP A 208 -1.49 -54.50 17.11
CA ASP A 208 -1.58 -55.94 16.80
C ASP A 208 -0.44 -56.71 17.49
N GLU A 209 0.70 -56.05 17.72
CA GLU A 209 1.80 -56.60 18.53
C GLU A 209 1.44 -56.77 20.00
N LEU A 210 0.66 -55.86 20.61
CA LEU A 210 0.19 -55.98 21.99
C LEU A 210 -0.86 -57.11 22.11
N LEU A 211 -1.78 -57.22 21.15
CA LEU A 211 -2.74 -58.32 21.08
C LEU A 211 -2.04 -59.66 20.91
N ASN A 212 -1.05 -59.74 20.02
CA ASN A 212 -0.23 -60.94 19.82
C ASN A 212 0.63 -61.25 21.05
N ALA A 213 1.21 -60.25 21.70
CA ALA A 213 1.96 -60.41 22.94
C ALA A 213 1.05 -60.93 24.07
N MET A 214 -0.15 -60.38 24.23
CA MET A 214 -1.14 -60.89 25.19
C MET A 214 -1.57 -62.32 24.87
N HIS A 215 -1.79 -62.65 23.60
CA HIS A 215 -2.12 -64.02 23.20
C HIS A 215 -0.98 -65.01 23.51
N ASN A 216 0.27 -64.61 23.27
CA ASN A 216 1.45 -65.40 23.60
C ASN A 216 1.66 -65.55 25.11
N VAL A 217 1.39 -64.50 25.88
CA VAL A 217 1.41 -64.54 27.35
C VAL A 217 0.32 -65.48 27.89
N ALA A 218 -0.91 -65.38 27.37
CA ALA A 218 -2.01 -66.27 27.75
C ALA A 218 -1.69 -67.73 27.43
N LYS A 219 -1.09 -68.01 26.26
CA LYS A 219 -0.66 -69.36 25.87
C LYS A 219 0.45 -69.90 26.78
N SER A 220 1.44 -69.07 27.11
CA SER A 220 2.52 -69.43 28.03
C SER A 220 2.01 -69.71 29.45
N LEU A 221 1.06 -68.91 29.94
CA LEU A 221 0.39 -69.13 31.23
C LEU A 221 -0.38 -70.45 31.26
N ASN A 222 -1.07 -70.80 30.18
CA ASN A 222 -1.81 -72.06 30.09
C ASN A 222 -0.86 -73.28 30.06
N ALA A 223 0.25 -73.17 29.30
CA ALA A 223 1.30 -74.19 29.30
C ALA A 223 1.94 -74.36 30.69
N PHE A 224 2.22 -73.25 31.38
CA PHE A 224 2.75 -73.26 32.75
C PHE A 224 1.77 -73.89 33.74
N GLN A 225 0.48 -73.55 33.65
CA GLN A 225 -0.56 -74.17 34.47
C GLN A 225 -0.64 -75.69 34.24
N THR A 226 -0.53 -76.13 32.99
CA THR A 226 -0.50 -77.56 32.65
C THR A 226 0.73 -78.25 33.25
N GLN A 227 1.91 -77.61 33.18
CA GLN A 227 3.12 -78.12 33.83
C GLN A 227 2.98 -78.20 35.35
N LEU A 228 2.34 -77.21 35.99
CA LEU A 228 2.06 -77.26 37.43
C LEU A 228 1.10 -78.40 37.78
N THR A 229 0.09 -78.68 36.96
CA THR A 229 -0.82 -79.81 37.20
C THR A 229 -0.10 -81.15 37.07
N LEU A 230 0.78 -81.30 36.08
CA LEU A 230 1.60 -82.50 35.92
C LEU A 230 2.57 -82.67 37.09
N LEU A 231 3.25 -81.60 37.51
CA LEU A 231 4.14 -81.62 38.66
C LEU A 231 3.40 -82.01 39.95
N ASN A 232 2.19 -81.50 40.14
CA ASN A 232 1.37 -81.85 41.30
C ASN A 232 0.96 -83.33 41.28
N ASP A 233 0.66 -83.88 40.11
CA ASP A 233 0.35 -85.31 39.94
C ASP A 233 1.58 -86.19 40.21
N ASP A 234 2.75 -85.80 39.70
CA ASP A 234 4.02 -86.47 39.99
C ASP A 234 4.36 -86.44 41.49
N LEU A 235 4.12 -85.32 42.17
CA LEU A 235 4.30 -85.21 43.62
C LEU A 235 3.33 -86.09 44.40
N GLN A 236 2.08 -86.19 43.96
CA GLN A 236 1.10 -87.14 44.53
C GLN A 236 1.60 -88.58 44.37
N ASN A 237 2.08 -88.94 43.18
CA ASN A 237 2.63 -90.26 42.88
C ASN A 237 3.88 -90.57 43.71
N ILE A 238 4.80 -89.62 43.87
CA ILE A 238 5.97 -89.80 44.75
C ILE A 238 5.53 -89.97 46.21
N LYS A 239 4.54 -89.21 46.67
CA LYS A 239 4.01 -89.34 48.04
C LYS A 239 3.41 -90.72 48.27
N THR A 240 2.64 -91.26 47.31
CA THR A 240 2.06 -92.61 47.44
C THR A 240 3.14 -93.70 47.38
N MET A 241 4.13 -93.57 46.50
CA MET A 241 5.28 -94.49 46.45
C MET A 241 6.09 -94.47 47.76
N ASN A 242 6.37 -93.29 48.32
CA ASN A 242 7.05 -93.18 49.61
C ASN A 242 6.22 -93.75 50.75
N LEU A 243 4.90 -93.52 50.76
CA LEU A 243 3.99 -94.15 51.73
C LEU A 243 4.05 -95.68 51.64
N GLN A 244 4.00 -96.24 50.44
CA GLN A 244 4.11 -97.68 50.23
C GLN A 244 5.48 -98.23 50.67
N ALA A 245 6.57 -97.51 50.39
CA ALA A 245 7.90 -97.88 50.83
C ALA A 245 8.03 -97.85 52.36
N SER A 246 7.50 -96.81 53.03
CA SER A 246 7.49 -96.72 54.50
C SER A 246 6.59 -97.79 55.13
N VAL A 247 5.43 -98.07 54.56
CA VAL A 247 4.55 -99.16 55.01
C VAL A 247 5.25 -100.51 54.86
N ARG A 248 5.94 -100.74 53.74
CA ARG A 248 6.72 -101.96 53.53
C ARG A 248 7.84 -102.11 54.56
N GLN A 249 8.56 -101.04 54.87
CA GLN A 249 9.59 -101.05 55.92
C GLN A 249 9.01 -101.33 57.31
N GLU A 250 7.87 -100.75 57.66
CA GLU A 250 7.21 -101.05 58.95
C GLU A 250 6.65 -102.48 58.99
N LEU A 251 6.11 -102.99 57.89
CA LEU A 251 5.71 -104.40 57.80
C LEU A 251 6.92 -105.33 57.93
N GLU A 252 8.05 -105.03 57.29
CA GLU A 252 9.29 -105.79 57.44
C GLU A 252 9.80 -105.75 58.89
N LYS A 253 9.72 -104.61 59.58
CA LYS A 253 10.03 -104.53 61.02
C LYS A 253 9.08 -105.36 61.87
N ILE A 254 7.77 -105.31 61.62
CA ILE A 254 6.77 -106.10 62.36
C ILE A 254 7.00 -107.60 62.14
N LEU A 255 7.25 -108.01 60.89
CA LEU A 255 7.54 -109.40 60.54
C LEU A 255 8.85 -109.86 61.19
N MET A 256 9.91 -109.07 61.15
CA MET A 256 11.16 -109.39 61.86
C MET A 256 10.98 -109.44 63.38
N ASN A 257 10.13 -108.57 63.95
CA ASN A 257 9.84 -108.58 65.37
C ASN A 257 9.00 -109.81 65.78
N ASN A 258 8.06 -110.23 64.94
CA ASN A 258 7.29 -111.46 65.14
C ASN A 258 8.14 -112.72 65.00
N LEU A 259 9.04 -112.79 64.00
CA LEU A 259 10.01 -113.89 63.88
C LEU A 259 10.93 -113.97 65.10
N LYS A 260 11.40 -112.83 65.62
CA LYS A 260 12.16 -112.78 66.87
C LYS A 260 11.36 -113.23 68.09
N ASN A 261 10.05 -112.99 68.10
CA ASN A 261 9.17 -113.43 69.18
C ASN A 261 8.88 -114.94 69.11
N GLU A 262 8.80 -115.52 67.90
CA GLU A 262 8.67 -116.96 67.71
C GLU A 262 9.94 -117.72 68.12
N GLU A 263 11.14 -117.21 67.79
CA GLU A 263 12.40 -117.81 68.27
C GLU A 263 12.54 -117.77 69.81
N LYS A 264 11.94 -116.76 70.46
CA LYS A 264 12.00 -116.61 71.93
C LYS A 264 11.03 -117.53 72.67
N ASN A 265 9.94 -117.96 72.02
CA ASN A 265 8.96 -118.89 72.58
C ASN A 265 9.27 -120.38 72.31
N SER A 266 10.33 -120.69 71.54
CA SER A 266 10.84 -122.05 71.37
C SER A 266 11.96 -122.46 72.34
N ILE A 267 12.27 -121.61 73.34
CA ILE A 267 13.22 -121.91 74.43
C ILE A 267 12.55 -121.59 75.78
N LEU A 268 11.54 -122.39 76.14
CA LEU A 268 11.02 -122.63 77.48
C LEU A 268 10.22 -123.94 77.45
#